data_AF-A0A5K1AD55-F1
#
_entry.id   AF-A0A5K1AD55-F1
#
_cell.length_a   1.000
_cell.length_b   1.000
_cell.length_c   1.000
_cell.angle_alpha   90.00
_cell.angle_beta   90.00
_cell.angle_gamma   90.00
#
_symmetry.space_group_name_H-M   'P 1'
#
loop_
_entity.id
_entity.type
_entity.pdbx_description
1 polymer ?
#
loop_
_entity_poly.entity_id
_entity_poly.type
_entity_poly.pdbx_seq_one_letter_code
_entity_poly.pdbx_strand_id
1 'polypeptide(L)'
;RCAREFRALLAEVITGETASQAAENGKTALNSWTMAKELLKLDPRYSKLPRKERESLWRRHVDEIIRKQKKYDTKDEKANPIEKVKTPMDSRSSPVPGRNHGRR
;
A
#
# COMPACT_ATOMS: atom_id res chain seq x y z
N ARG A 1 14.39 9.56 -16.85
CA ARG A 1 15.73 9.06 -16.42
C ARG A 1 15.78 8.86 -14.89
N CYS A 2 15.61 9.90 -14.08
CA CYS A 2 15.74 9.81 -12.60
C CYS A 2 14.85 8.77 -11.91
N ALA A 3 13.60 8.59 -12.34
CA ALA A 3 12.71 7.58 -11.75
C ALA A 3 13.19 6.15 -11.99
N ARG A 4 13.86 5.88 -13.11
CA ARG A 4 14.41 4.55 -13.42
C ARG A 4 15.63 4.26 -12.56
N GLU A 5 16.52 5.25 -12.42
CA GLU A 5 17.69 5.17 -11.53
C GLU A 5 17.28 4.97 -10.07
N PHE A 6 16.19 5.61 -9.63
CA PHE A 6 15.69 5.40 -8.27
C PHE A 6 15.02 4.04 -8.07
N ARG A 7 14.35 3.50 -9.09
CA ARG A 7 13.88 2.11 -9.01
C ARG A 7 15.04 1.13 -8.93
N ALA A 8 16.13 1.39 -9.64
CA ALA A 8 17.35 0.60 -9.50
C ALA A 8 17.94 0.73 -8.09
N LEU A 9 18.06 1.96 -7.56
CA LEU A 9 18.46 2.21 -6.17
C LEU A 9 17.57 1.47 -5.17
N LEU A 10 16.26 1.51 -5.34
CA LEU A 10 15.32 0.75 -4.49
C LEU A 10 15.58 -0.75 -4.58
N ALA A 11 15.82 -1.29 -5.77
CA ALA A 11 16.11 -2.71 -5.95
C ALA A 11 17.48 -3.13 -5.39
N GLU A 12 18.46 -2.21 -5.31
CA GLU A 12 19.78 -2.45 -4.71
C GLU A 12 19.74 -2.31 -3.18
N VAL A 13 19.07 -1.28 -2.67
CA VAL A 13 19.03 -0.93 -1.24
C VAL A 13 17.96 -1.73 -0.49
N ILE A 14 16.84 -2.05 -1.15
CA ILE A 14 15.72 -2.79 -0.57
C ILE A 14 15.68 -4.19 -1.18
N THR A 15 16.79 -4.91 -1.00
CA THR A 15 16.93 -6.31 -1.37
C THR A 15 16.41 -7.22 -0.26
N GLY A 16 16.16 -8.50 -0.59
CA GLY A 16 15.82 -9.52 0.41
C GLY A 16 16.81 -9.60 1.57
N GLU A 17 18.06 -9.20 1.38
CA GLU A 17 19.06 -9.15 2.44
C GLU A 17 18.73 -8.09 3.51
N THR A 18 18.35 -6.88 3.11
CA THR A 18 17.83 -5.85 4.04
C THR A 18 16.44 -6.16 4.60
N ALA A 19 15.71 -7.08 3.98
CA ALA A 19 14.49 -7.65 4.54
C ALA A 19 14.80 -8.62 5.70
N SER A 20 15.87 -9.40 5.56
CA SER A 20 16.32 -10.38 6.55
C SER A 20 17.10 -9.72 7.69
N GLN A 21 17.82 -8.63 7.43
CA GLN A 21 18.36 -7.75 8.47
C GLN A 21 17.26 -6.87 9.06
N ALA A 22 16.39 -7.47 9.88
CA ALA A 22 15.61 -6.68 10.81
C ALA A 22 16.58 -5.99 11.79
N ALA A 23 16.55 -4.66 11.83
CA ALA A 23 17.19 -3.95 12.93
C ALA A 23 16.53 -4.35 14.26
N GLU A 24 17.20 -4.14 15.39
CA GLU A 24 16.76 -4.58 16.74
C GLU A 24 15.29 -4.30 17.07
N ASN A 25 14.68 -3.32 16.43
CA ASN A 25 13.27 -2.96 16.61
C ASN A 25 12.26 -3.77 15.78
N GLY A 26 12.69 -4.83 15.08
CA GLY A 26 11.84 -5.64 14.18
C GLY A 26 11.37 -4.88 12.91
N LYS A 27 11.93 -3.69 12.67
CA LYS A 27 11.58 -2.83 11.53
C LYS A 27 12.59 -3.04 10.42
N THR A 28 12.10 -3.41 9.24
CA THR A 28 12.90 -3.61 8.03
C THR A 28 12.69 -2.45 7.04
N ALA A 29 13.61 -2.28 6.10
CA ALA A 29 13.47 -1.28 5.02
C ALA A 29 12.25 -1.56 4.10
N LEU A 30 11.69 -2.78 4.17
CA LEU A 30 10.43 -3.13 3.52
C LEU A 30 9.21 -2.63 4.29
N ASN A 31 9.19 -2.75 5.62
CA ASN A 31 8.01 -2.39 6.43
C ASN A 31 8.03 -0.95 6.95
N SER A 32 9.15 -0.24 6.82
CA SER A 32 9.29 1.12 7.34
C SER A 32 9.91 2.09 6.34
N TRP A 33 9.12 3.09 5.93
CA TRP A 33 9.61 4.16 5.07
C TRP A 33 10.71 4.97 5.73
N THR A 34 10.66 5.15 7.06
CA THR A 34 11.69 5.92 7.78
C THR A 34 13.05 5.26 7.66
N MET A 35 13.10 3.93 7.82
CA MET A 35 14.31 3.12 7.67
C MET A 35 14.81 3.15 6.22
N ALA A 36 13.90 2.90 5.26
CA ALA A 36 14.23 3.00 3.84
C ALA A 36 14.77 4.39 3.49
N LYS A 37 14.17 5.44 4.03
CA LYS A 37 14.55 6.83 3.78
C LYS A 37 15.95 7.14 4.29
N GLU A 38 16.38 6.58 5.43
CA GLU A 38 17.74 6.78 5.93
C GLU A 38 18.78 6.19 4.98
N LEU A 39 18.55 4.96 4.51
CA LEU A 39 19.40 4.30 3.52
C LEU A 39 19.42 5.06 2.19
N LEU A 40 18.25 5.51 1.73
CA LEU A 40 18.11 6.22 0.46
C LEU A 40 18.74 7.62 0.51
N LYS A 41 18.73 8.31 1.66
CA LYS A 41 19.33 9.65 1.82
C LYS A 41 20.85 9.64 1.65
N LEU A 42 21.52 8.51 1.88
CA LEU A 42 22.95 8.38 1.70
C LEU A 42 23.36 8.49 0.22
N ASP A 43 22.41 8.28 -0.70
CA ASP A 43 22.67 8.33 -2.13
C ASP A 43 22.24 9.68 -2.77
N PRO A 44 23.10 10.32 -3.58
CA PRO A 44 22.80 11.60 -4.22
C PRO A 44 21.62 11.54 -5.20
N ARG A 45 21.26 10.36 -5.73
CA ARG A 45 20.12 10.15 -6.63
C ARG A 45 18.79 10.38 -5.91
N TYR A 46 18.73 10.24 -4.59
CA TYR A 46 17.54 10.52 -3.78
C TYR A 46 17.13 11.99 -3.84
N SER A 47 18.10 12.90 -3.81
CA SER A 47 17.86 14.35 -3.88
C SER A 47 17.28 14.78 -5.23
N LYS A 48 17.66 14.08 -6.32
CA LYS A 48 17.26 14.38 -7.70
C LYS A 48 15.79 14.07 -8.02
N LEU A 49 15.08 13.37 -7.14
CA LEU A 49 13.67 13.03 -7.35
C LEU A 49 12.69 13.95 -6.61
N PRO A 50 11.49 14.19 -7.16
CA PRO A 50 10.43 14.90 -6.43
C PRO A 50 9.97 14.09 -5.21
N ARG A 51 9.80 14.75 -4.07
CA ARG A 51 9.39 14.10 -2.80
C ARG A 51 8.06 13.33 -2.93
N LYS A 52 7.14 13.83 -3.76
CA LYS A 52 5.85 13.18 -4.08
C LYS A 52 6.00 11.81 -4.75
N GLU A 53 7.03 11.62 -5.58
CA GLU A 53 7.24 10.37 -6.32
C GLU A 53 8.00 9.33 -5.49
N ARG A 54 8.83 9.78 -4.53
CA ARG A 54 9.72 8.90 -3.76
C ARG A 54 8.93 7.84 -2.99
N GLU A 55 7.90 8.27 -2.24
CA GLU A 55 7.10 7.35 -1.44
C GLU A 55 6.23 6.44 -2.32
N SER A 56 5.66 6.97 -3.42
CA SER A 56 4.86 6.15 -4.34
C SER A 56 5.68 5.06 -5.03
N LEU A 57 6.92 5.37 -5.43
CA LEU A 57 7.83 4.39 -6.04
C LEU A 57 8.27 3.33 -5.03
N TRP A 58 8.58 3.74 -3.80
CA TRP A 58 8.91 2.83 -2.72
C TRP A 58 7.75 1.90 -2.36
N ARG A 59 6.54 2.45 -2.15
CA ARG A 59 5.34 1.66 -1.83
C ARG A 59 5.06 0.60 -2.90
N ARG A 60 5.17 0.96 -4.19
CA ARG A 60 4.99 0.00 -5.29
C ARG A 60 6.05 -1.10 -5.26
N HIS A 61 7.31 -0.75 -5.03
CA HIS A 61 8.40 -1.72 -4.99
C HIS A 61 8.27 -2.70 -3.83
N VAL A 62 7.99 -2.18 -2.63
CA VAL A 62 7.73 -2.99 -1.43
C VAL A 62 6.52 -3.91 -1.64
N ASP A 63 5.40 -3.39 -2.16
CA ASP A 63 4.21 -4.19 -2.45
C ASP A 63 4.51 -5.32 -3.45
N GLU A 64 5.33 -5.07 -4.47
CA GLU A 64 5.81 -6.12 -5.39
C GLU A 64 6.65 -7.18 -4.67
N ILE A 65 7.56 -6.79 -3.77
CA ILE A 65 8.39 -7.72 -2.99
C ILE A 65 7.52 -8.54 -2.03
N ILE A 66 6.60 -7.91 -1.30
CA ILE A 66 5.68 -8.59 -0.38
C ILE A 66 4.77 -9.55 -1.15
N ARG A 67 4.24 -9.14 -2.31
CA ARG A 67 3.45 -10.04 -3.17
C ARG A 67 4.27 -11.21 -3.68
N LYS A 68 5.55 -11.02 -4.00
CA LYS A 68 6.42 -12.12 -4.41
C LYS A 68 6.72 -13.04 -3.23
N GLN A 69 7.10 -12.51 -2.05
CA GLN A 69 7.33 -13.32 -0.85
C GLN A 69 6.08 -14.11 -0.44
N LYS A 70 4.91 -13.47 -0.41
CA LYS A 70 3.65 -14.13 -0.05
C LYS A 70 3.28 -15.22 -1.05
N LYS A 71 3.67 -15.14 -2.33
CA LYS A 71 3.51 -16.24 -3.29
C LYS A 71 4.40 -17.45 -2.98
N TYR A 72 5.56 -17.25 -2.35
CA TYR A 72 6.42 -18.35 -1.88
C TYR A 72 6.00 -18.89 -0.51
N ASP A 73 5.41 -18.04 0.34
CA ASP A 73 4.93 -18.37 1.69
C ASP A 73 3.49 -18.93 1.70
N THR A 74 2.73 -18.77 0.61
CA THR A 74 1.39 -19.38 0.48
C THR A 74 1.50 -20.79 -0.10
N LYS A 75 2.05 -21.72 0.69
CA LYS A 75 1.52 -23.10 0.70
C LYS A 75 0.66 -23.37 1.92
N ASP A 76 0.54 -22.44 2.87
CA ASP A 76 -0.35 -22.63 4.01
C ASP A 76 -1.14 -21.36 4.37
N GLU A 77 -2.45 -21.55 4.52
CA GLU A 77 -3.41 -20.75 5.29
C GLU A 77 -3.94 -19.38 4.79
N LYS A 78 -5.05 -19.48 4.04
CA LYS A 78 -6.38 -18.82 4.18
C LYS A 78 -6.56 -17.37 4.72
N ALA A 79 -7.61 -16.76 4.15
CA ALA A 79 -8.47 -15.64 4.62
C ALA A 79 -7.95 -14.21 4.35
N ASN A 80 -8.71 -13.21 3.87
CA ASN A 80 -10.15 -12.97 3.83
C ASN A 80 -10.46 -11.85 2.78
N PRO A 81 -11.44 -11.99 1.86
CA PRO A 81 -12.03 -10.84 1.18
C PRO A 81 -13.04 -10.14 2.11
N ILE A 82 -12.60 -9.05 2.77
CA ILE A 82 -13.46 -8.21 3.61
C ILE A 82 -14.49 -7.48 2.74
N GLU A 83 -15.68 -8.07 2.72
CA GLU A 83 -17.00 -7.47 2.94
C GLU A 83 -17.08 -5.94 2.94
N LYS A 84 -17.72 -5.40 1.92
CA LYS A 84 -18.28 -4.05 1.94
C LYS A 84 -19.64 -4.11 2.64
N VAL A 85 -19.63 -3.94 3.95
CA VAL A 85 -20.80 -3.64 4.77
C VAL A 85 -21.51 -2.40 4.19
N LYS A 86 -22.74 -2.58 3.71
CA LYS A 86 -23.74 -1.50 3.63
C LYS A 86 -24.72 -1.71 4.79
N THR A 87 -24.65 -0.78 5.71
CA THR A 87 -25.38 -0.59 6.98
C THR A 87 -26.87 -0.99 6.99
N PRO A 88 -27.38 -1.61 8.07
CA PRO A 88 -28.80 -1.59 8.41
C PRO A 88 -29.09 -0.36 9.27
N MET A 89 -29.87 0.60 8.77
CA MET A 89 -30.47 1.64 9.60
C MET A 89 -31.98 1.61 9.41
N ASP A 90 -32.63 0.94 10.36
CA ASP A 90 -34.04 1.13 10.68
C ASP A 90 -34.20 2.57 11.19
N SER A 91 -35.05 3.35 10.53
CA SER A 91 -35.70 4.52 11.14
C SER A 91 -36.92 4.89 10.31
N ARG A 92 -38.07 4.44 10.83
CA ARG A 92 -39.42 4.94 10.56
C ARG A 92 -39.45 6.42 10.18
N SER A 93 -40.00 6.71 9.00
CA SER A 93 -40.72 7.97 8.77
C SER A 93 -41.72 7.79 7.63
N SER A 94 -42.99 7.55 7.99
CA SER A 94 -44.13 7.94 7.15
C SER A 94 -44.52 9.36 7.59
N PRO A 95 -44.90 10.26 6.66
CA PRO A 95 -46.30 10.30 6.24
C PRO A 95 -46.55 10.59 4.74
N VAL A 96 -47.68 10.08 4.24
CA VAL A 96 -48.36 10.45 2.98
C VAL A 96 -48.71 11.96 2.96
N PRO A 97 -48.80 12.66 1.81
CA PRO A 97 -49.96 12.53 0.90
C PRO A 97 -49.67 12.79 -0.61
N GLY A 98 -50.55 12.30 -1.50
CA GLY A 98 -50.47 12.65 -2.92
C GLY A 98 -51.51 11.98 -3.81
N ARG A 99 -52.78 12.41 -3.67
CA ARG A 99 -53.81 12.20 -4.71
C ARG A 99 -53.35 12.86 -6.01
N ASN A 100 -53.35 12.16 -7.14
CA ASN A 100 -53.83 12.74 -8.39
C ASN A 100 -54.28 11.68 -9.41
N HIS A 101 -55.40 12.00 -10.05
CA HIS A 101 -56.11 11.27 -11.10
C HIS A 101 -55.29 11.16 -12.39
N GLY A 102 -55.54 10.10 -13.17
CA GLY A 102 -55.11 10.00 -14.56
C GLY A 102 -55.74 8.82 -15.29
N ARG A 103 -56.91 9.07 -15.90
CA ARG A 103 -57.57 8.15 -16.84
C ARG A 103 -56.67 7.89 -18.05
N ARG A 104 -56.61 6.65 -18.52
CA ARG A 104 -56.87 6.24 -19.92
C ARG A 104 -56.91 4.73 -20.03
#